data_AF-A0AAG5CP92-F1
#
_entry.id   AF-A0AAG5CP92-F1
#
_cell.length_a   1.000
_cell.length_b   1.000
_cell.length_c   1.000
_cell.angle_alpha   90.00
_cell.angle_beta   90.00
_cell.angle_gamma   90.00
#
_symmetry.space_group_name_H-M   'P 1'
#
loop_
_entity.id
_entity.type
_entity.pdbx_description
1 polymer ?
#
loop_
_entity_poly.entity_id
_entity_poly.type
_entity_poly.pdbx_seq_one_letter_code
_entity_poly.pdbx_strand_id
1 'polypeptide(L)'
;AVHAVTADSPWANITDAIGAHHNRDRRYVLSFPVNGGVAKVLFGFVAPVRFHHKLRRSLNAGINLQANYRILPDIIFPHPESVWKNRYSADAYVDTGRKQLYDLLVQFLASAGGSRRQARICLLRTVCEVADTPLSHNGMVGEIMDIVFAPTDTDDLPDEFKMARKYGANGVDCGRVYDECSWGHGLLDTITAMHW
;
A
#
# COMPACT_ATOMS: atom_id res chain seq x y z
N ALA A 1 54.86 -21.92 13.95
CA ALA A 1 55.02 -23.37 14.13
C ALA A 1 53.99 -24.06 13.25
N VAL A 2 54.49 -24.88 12.32
CA VAL A 2 53.71 -25.59 11.31
C VAL A 2 53.02 -26.76 12.01
N HIS A 3 51.69 -26.86 11.94
CA HIS A 3 51.00 -28.10 12.28
C HIS A 3 50.37 -28.68 11.01
N ALA A 4 50.83 -29.90 10.73
CA ALA A 4 50.55 -30.69 9.55
C ALA A 4 49.08 -31.10 9.46
N VAL A 5 48.51 -30.99 8.27
CA VAL A 5 47.27 -31.69 7.90
C VAL A 5 47.70 -33.01 7.28
N THR A 6 47.63 -34.08 8.06
CA THR A 6 47.73 -35.46 7.56
C THR A 6 46.42 -35.82 6.87
N ALA A 7 46.52 -36.12 5.58
CA ALA A 7 45.41 -36.64 4.78
C ALA A 7 45.22 -38.12 5.11
N ASP A 8 44.05 -38.50 5.62
CA ASP A 8 43.62 -39.89 5.67
C ASP A 8 42.11 -40.02 5.41
N SER A 9 41.80 -40.95 4.51
CA SER A 9 40.50 -41.53 4.13
C SER A 9 39.52 -40.72 3.24
N PRO A 10 39.19 -41.22 2.04
CA PRO A 10 38.00 -40.85 1.29
C PRO A 10 36.78 -41.56 1.90
N TRP A 11 35.56 -41.08 1.68
CA TRP A 11 34.27 -41.69 2.09
C TRP A 11 33.63 -41.24 3.42
N ALA A 12 33.67 -39.95 3.74
CA ALA A 12 32.66 -39.35 4.62
C ALA A 12 31.59 -38.64 3.78
N ASN A 13 30.35 -39.13 3.85
CA ASN A 13 29.16 -38.49 3.32
C ASN A 13 28.93 -37.15 4.05
N ILE A 14 29.44 -36.06 3.48
CA ILE A 14 29.13 -34.70 3.93
C ILE A 14 27.90 -34.23 3.17
N THR A 15 26.73 -34.72 3.56
CA THR A 15 25.48 -33.95 3.47
C THR A 15 25.34 -33.10 4.73
N ASP A 16 26.39 -32.39 5.11
CA ASP A 16 26.25 -31.28 6.04
C ASP A 16 25.50 -30.21 5.27
N ALA A 17 24.22 -30.11 5.59
CA ALA A 17 23.39 -28.98 5.27
C ALA A 17 24.24 -27.74 5.47
N ILE A 18 24.50 -27.02 4.37
CA ILE A 18 24.99 -25.65 4.43
C ILE A 18 23.89 -24.92 5.19
N GLY A 19 24.06 -24.86 6.51
CA GLY A 19 23.31 -24.00 7.39
C GLY A 19 23.63 -22.62 6.92
N ALA A 20 22.85 -22.14 5.96
CA ALA A 20 22.72 -20.74 5.67
C ALA A 20 22.21 -20.14 6.99
N HIS A 21 23.15 -19.76 7.85
CA HIS A 21 22.92 -18.82 8.90
C HIS A 21 22.42 -17.57 8.21
N HIS A 22 21.10 -17.51 7.99
CA HIS A 22 20.38 -16.28 7.74
C HIS A 22 20.51 -15.48 9.02
N ASN A 23 21.67 -14.85 9.19
CA ASN A 23 21.82 -13.76 10.13
C ASN A 23 20.87 -12.69 9.62
N ARG A 24 19.67 -12.67 10.20
CA ARG A 24 18.63 -11.71 9.89
C ARG A 24 19.04 -10.42 10.57
N ASP A 25 20.10 -9.82 10.04
CA ASP A 25 20.58 -8.53 10.48
C ASP A 25 19.44 -7.55 10.23
N ARG A 26 19.07 -6.78 11.25
CA ARG A 26 17.96 -5.84 11.15
C ARG A 26 18.38 -4.78 10.16
N ARG A 27 18.05 -4.96 8.88
CA ARG A 27 18.23 -3.96 7.84
C ARG A 27 17.30 -2.79 8.17
N TYR A 28 17.80 -1.86 8.96
CA TYR A 28 17.29 -0.49 8.92
C TYR A 28 17.38 -0.07 7.46
N VAL A 29 16.24 0.15 6.82
CA VAL A 29 16.10 0.39 5.36
C VAL A 29 16.87 1.62 4.87
N LEU A 30 17.57 2.33 5.77
CA LEU A 30 18.26 3.59 5.56
C LEU A 30 19.62 3.62 6.29
N SER A 31 20.45 2.57 6.17
CA SER A 31 21.88 2.74 6.47
C SER A 31 22.54 3.37 5.25
N PHE A 32 22.60 4.70 5.21
CA PHE A 32 23.36 5.41 4.19
C PHE A 32 24.85 5.24 4.53
N PRO A 33 25.65 4.55 3.71
CA PRO A 33 27.08 4.52 3.94
C PRO A 33 27.61 5.96 3.91
N VAL A 34 28.31 6.34 4.98
CA VAL A 34 29.12 7.56 4.99
C VAL A 34 30.10 7.45 3.82
N ASN A 35 30.04 8.44 2.91
CA ASN A 35 30.66 8.53 1.57
C ASN A 35 29.70 8.49 0.36
N GLY A 36 28.38 8.44 0.59
CA GLY A 36 27.38 8.60 -0.48
C GLY A 36 26.80 7.28 -0.97
N GLY A 37 25.67 7.37 -1.68
CA GLY A 37 24.88 6.21 -2.08
C GLY A 37 24.04 6.46 -3.33
N VAL A 38 23.65 5.37 -3.97
CA VAL A 38 22.79 5.39 -5.15
C VAL A 38 21.37 5.00 -4.73
N ALA A 39 20.43 5.93 -4.86
CA ALA A 39 19.01 5.63 -4.77
C ALA A 39 18.50 5.25 -6.18
N LYS A 40 17.86 4.09 -6.30
CA LYS A 40 17.35 3.59 -7.58
C LYS A 40 15.89 3.17 -7.42
N VAL A 41 15.02 3.71 -8.26
CA VAL A 41 13.60 3.35 -8.34
C VAL A 41 13.30 2.92 -9.76
N LEU A 42 12.68 1.74 -9.92
CA LEU A 42 12.26 1.23 -11.22
C LEU A 42 10.74 1.20 -11.27
N PHE A 43 10.16 1.93 -12.22
CA PHE A 43 8.76 1.87 -12.58
C PHE A 43 8.62 1.00 -13.82
N GLY A 44 7.67 0.07 -13.81
CA GLY A 44 7.38 -0.80 -14.94
C GLY A 44 5.89 -0.73 -15.27
N PHE A 45 5.58 -0.69 -16.56
CA PHE A 45 4.23 -0.80 -17.08
C PHE A 45 4.20 -1.89 -18.15
N VAL A 46 3.26 -2.82 -18.02
CA VAL A 46 3.07 -3.93 -18.97
C VAL A 46 1.60 -3.96 -19.33
N ALA A 47 1.30 -3.77 -20.61
CA ALA A 47 -0.08 -3.82 -21.11
C ALA A 47 -0.18 -4.69 -22.38
N PRO A 48 -1.13 -5.63 -22.45
CA PRO A 48 -1.42 -6.37 -23.67
C PRO A 48 -2.23 -5.50 -24.64
N VAL A 49 -1.68 -5.20 -25.83
CA VAL A 49 -2.37 -4.39 -26.84
C VAL A 49 -2.95 -5.30 -27.94
N ARG A 50 -4.24 -5.13 -28.22
CA ARG A 50 -4.92 -5.82 -29.33
C ARG A 50 -4.97 -4.88 -30.52
N PHE A 51 -4.15 -5.15 -31.54
CA PHE A 51 -4.28 -4.46 -32.83
C PHE A 51 -5.32 -5.14 -33.72
N HIS A 52 -5.72 -4.47 -34.81
CA HIS A 52 -6.69 -4.95 -35.79
C HIS A 52 -6.25 -6.23 -36.56
N HIS A 53 -5.02 -6.71 -36.30
CA HIS A 53 -4.45 -7.94 -36.85
C HIS A 53 -4.37 -9.05 -35.79
N LYS A 54 -4.48 -10.32 -36.21
CA LYS A 54 -4.62 -11.52 -35.34
C LYS A 54 -3.49 -11.80 -34.32
N LEU A 55 -2.41 -11.01 -34.31
CA LEU A 55 -1.25 -11.26 -33.44
C LEU A 55 -1.35 -10.48 -32.13
N ARG A 56 -1.28 -11.18 -31.00
CA ARG A 56 -1.19 -10.58 -29.66
C ARG A 56 0.24 -10.06 -29.43
N ARG A 57 0.39 -8.78 -29.10
CA ARG A 57 1.68 -8.19 -28.72
C ARG A 57 1.54 -7.50 -27.36
N SER A 58 2.56 -7.65 -26.51
CA SER A 58 2.65 -6.97 -25.21
C SER A 58 3.51 -5.72 -25.35
N LEU A 59 3.03 -4.59 -24.84
CA LEU A 59 3.82 -3.38 -24.71
C LEU A 59 4.38 -3.32 -23.29
N ASN A 60 5.71 -3.30 -23.19
CA ASN A 60 6.43 -3.22 -21.92
C ASN A 60 7.20 -1.89 -21.89
N ALA A 61 6.93 -1.06 -20.89
CA ALA A 61 7.65 0.17 -20.62
C ALA A 61 8.33 0.07 -19.26
N GLY A 62 9.58 0.48 -19.19
CA GLY A 62 10.35 0.52 -17.94
C GLY A 62 11.04 1.87 -17.80
N ILE A 63 10.80 2.56 -16.69
CA ILE A 63 11.44 3.83 -16.34
C ILE A 63 12.32 3.57 -15.12
N ASN A 64 13.61 3.82 -15.25
CA ASN A 64 14.57 3.65 -14.17
C ASN A 64 15.06 5.04 -13.73
N LEU A 65 14.62 5.47 -12.54
CA LEU A 65 15.09 6.70 -11.91
C LEU A 65 16.27 6.36 -10.99
N GLN A 66 17.44 6.85 -11.33
CA GLN A 66 18.65 6.69 -10.54
C GLN A 66 19.14 8.07 -10.10
N ALA A 67 19.31 8.24 -8.79
CA ALA A 67 19.85 9.44 -8.21
C ALA A 67 21.10 9.11 -7.40
N ASN A 68 22.22 9.72 -7.77
CA ASN A 68 23.50 9.56 -7.10
C ASN A 68 23.71 10.74 -6.16
N TYR A 69 23.80 10.48 -4.85
CA TYR A 69 23.97 11.53 -3.85
C TYR A 69 25.31 11.38 -3.15
N ARG A 70 26.10 12.47 -3.16
CA ARG A 70 27.33 12.60 -2.39
C ARG A 70 26.99 13.23 -1.05
N ILE A 71 27.06 12.44 0.01
CA ILE A 71 26.90 12.93 1.39
C ILE A 71 28.26 13.46 1.85
N LEU A 72 28.35 14.76 2.17
CA LEU A 72 29.58 15.35 2.73
C LEU A 72 29.83 14.76 4.14
N PRO A 73 31.10 14.52 4.52
CA PRO A 73 31.43 13.89 5.79
C PRO A 73 31.08 14.74 7.03
N ASP A 74 30.88 16.06 6.87
CA ASP A 74 30.63 17.00 7.97
C ASP A 74 29.14 17.20 8.33
N ILE A 75 28.27 16.26 7.96
CA ILE A 75 26.87 16.34 8.37
C ILE A 75 26.69 15.84 9.82
N ILE A 76 26.10 16.68 10.68
CA ILE A 76 25.56 16.24 11.97
C ILE A 76 24.40 15.31 11.64
N PHE A 77 24.61 13.99 11.69
CA PHE A 77 23.50 13.04 11.62
C PHE A 77 22.62 13.26 12.86
N PRO A 78 21.35 13.72 12.71
CA PRO A 78 20.45 13.66 13.84
C PRO A 78 20.32 12.18 14.20
N HIS A 79 20.71 11.83 15.43
CA HIS A 79 20.63 10.46 15.90
C HIS A 79 19.22 9.93 15.63
N PRO A 80 19.06 8.78 14.95
CA PRO A 80 17.74 8.29 14.54
C PRO A 80 16.80 8.13 15.74
N GLU A 81 17.36 7.85 16.93
CA GLU A 81 16.58 7.75 18.16
C GLU A 81 15.83 9.04 18.55
N SER A 82 16.30 10.24 18.20
CA SER A 82 15.59 11.49 18.53
C SER A 82 14.50 11.86 17.52
N VAL A 83 14.72 11.59 16.23
CA VAL A 83 13.74 11.86 15.17
C VAL A 83 12.57 10.88 15.22
N TRP A 84 12.82 9.63 15.62
CA TRP A 84 11.79 8.59 15.68
C TRP A 84 11.15 8.41 17.07
N LYS A 85 11.79 8.82 18.18
CA LYS A 85 11.16 8.80 19.52
C LYS A 85 9.87 9.62 19.57
N ASN A 86 9.86 10.79 18.92
CA ASN A 86 8.71 11.68 18.93
C ASN A 86 7.58 11.27 17.98
N ARG A 87 7.77 10.24 17.13
CA ARG A 87 6.67 9.69 16.30
C ARG A 87 5.98 8.48 16.91
N TYR A 88 6.61 7.81 17.87
CA TYR A 88 6.11 6.58 18.51
C TYR A 88 5.66 6.81 19.97
N SER A 89 5.20 8.01 20.31
CA SER A 89 4.36 8.18 21.50
C SER A 89 3.01 7.52 21.21
N ALA A 90 2.79 6.32 21.75
CA ALA A 90 1.55 5.55 21.58
C ALA A 90 0.29 6.36 21.95
N ASP A 91 0.42 7.36 22.84
CA ASP A 91 -0.65 8.28 23.26
C ASP A 91 -0.90 9.47 22.30
N ALA A 92 -0.02 9.76 21.34
CA ALA A 92 -0.16 10.93 20.46
C ALA A 92 -0.25 10.58 18.96
N TYR A 93 -0.10 9.32 18.58
CA TYR A 93 -0.32 8.90 17.20
C TYR A 93 -1.82 8.70 16.95
N VAL A 94 -2.47 9.78 16.51
CA VAL A 94 -3.81 9.71 15.92
C VAL A 94 -3.64 9.35 14.44
N ASP A 95 -4.13 8.18 14.03
CA ASP A 95 -4.12 7.77 12.63
C ASP A 95 -5.09 8.66 11.82
N THR A 96 -4.54 9.74 11.28
CA THR A 96 -5.24 10.67 10.38
C THR A 96 -5.12 10.25 8.91
N GLY A 97 -4.43 9.14 8.61
CA GLY A 97 -4.19 8.68 7.24
C GLY A 97 -5.48 8.35 6.52
N ARG A 98 -6.42 7.68 7.20
CA ARG A 98 -7.72 7.35 6.61
C ARG A 98 -8.56 8.59 6.32
N LYS A 99 -8.52 9.61 7.18
CA LYS A 99 -9.20 10.90 6.96
C LYS A 99 -8.67 11.62 5.73
N GLN A 100 -7.33 11.71 5.60
CA GLN A 100 -6.69 12.29 4.41
C GLN A 100 -7.06 11.53 3.14
N LEU A 101 -7.08 10.20 3.20
CA LEU A 101 -7.49 9.36 2.09
C LEU A 101 -8.95 9.62 1.68
N TYR A 102 -9.88 9.69 2.63
CA TYR A 102 -11.28 9.98 2.32
C TYR A 102 -11.45 11.38 1.75
N ASP A 103 -10.72 12.38 2.26
CA ASP A 103 -10.72 13.73 1.69
C ASP A 103 -10.20 13.76 0.25
N LEU A 104 -9.18 12.96 -0.07
CA LEU A 104 -8.67 12.79 -1.43
C LEU A 104 -9.70 12.10 -2.34
N LEU A 105 -10.37 11.05 -1.86
CA LEU A 105 -11.40 10.35 -2.62
C LEU A 105 -12.61 11.25 -2.91
N VAL A 106 -13.02 12.08 -1.95
CA VAL A 106 -14.07 13.07 -2.15
C VAL A 106 -13.65 14.10 -3.20
N GLN A 107 -12.41 14.60 -3.14
CA GLN A 107 -11.90 15.53 -4.15
C GLN A 107 -11.86 14.90 -5.54
N PHE A 108 -11.44 13.65 -5.61
CA PHE A 108 -11.37 12.88 -6.84
C PHE A 108 -12.75 12.68 -7.48
N LEU A 109 -13.74 12.22 -6.70
CA LEU A 109 -15.11 12.06 -7.18
C LEU A 109 -15.77 13.38 -7.56
N ALA A 110 -15.46 14.47 -6.84
CA ALA A 110 -15.91 15.80 -7.22
C ALA A 110 -15.30 16.23 -8.56
N SER A 111 -14.00 15.98 -8.78
CA SER A 111 -13.35 16.30 -10.06
C SER A 111 -13.86 15.48 -11.25
N ALA A 112 -14.39 14.28 -10.98
CA ALA A 112 -14.93 13.40 -12.01
C ALA A 112 -16.32 13.83 -12.53
N GLY A 113 -16.88 14.93 -12.03
CA GLY A 113 -18.12 15.54 -12.55
C GLY A 113 -19.25 15.68 -11.54
N GLY A 114 -19.01 15.40 -10.25
CA GLY A 114 -19.98 15.57 -9.16
C GLY A 114 -19.75 16.81 -8.28
N SER A 115 -20.76 17.21 -7.51
CA SER A 115 -20.56 18.17 -6.40
C SER A 115 -19.79 17.50 -5.24
N ARG A 116 -19.07 18.28 -4.43
CA ARG A 116 -18.39 17.75 -3.23
C ARG A 116 -19.35 17.03 -2.26
N ARG A 117 -20.59 17.53 -2.15
CA ARG A 117 -21.63 16.89 -1.33
C ARG A 117 -22.00 15.52 -1.90
N GLN A 118 -22.19 15.45 -3.20
CA GLN A 118 -22.50 14.23 -3.94
C GLN A 118 -21.40 13.18 -3.79
N ALA A 119 -20.15 13.61 -3.98
CA ALA A 119 -18.96 12.78 -3.81
C ALA A 119 -18.87 12.19 -2.39
N ARG A 120 -19.19 12.98 -1.36
CA ARG A 120 -19.21 12.51 0.03
C ARG A 120 -20.26 11.44 0.26
N ILE A 121 -21.46 11.61 -0.29
CA ILE A 121 -22.54 10.62 -0.16
C ILE A 121 -22.20 9.33 -0.91
N CYS A 122 -21.63 9.44 -2.12
CA CYS A 122 -21.18 8.25 -2.86
C CYS A 122 -20.04 7.50 -2.15
N LEU A 123 -19.16 8.21 -1.43
CA LEU A 123 -18.15 7.58 -0.58
C LEU A 123 -18.80 6.87 0.63
N LEU A 124 -19.79 7.48 1.29
CA LEU A 124 -20.54 6.84 2.39
C LEU A 124 -21.27 5.58 1.91
N ARG A 125 -21.88 5.63 0.72
CA ARG A 125 -22.48 4.47 0.07
C ARG A 125 -21.47 3.35 -0.15
N THR A 126 -20.27 3.68 -0.64
CA THR A 126 -19.19 2.71 -0.86
C THR A 126 -18.76 2.05 0.46
N VAL A 127 -18.60 2.83 1.54
CA VAL A 127 -18.27 2.31 2.88
C VAL A 127 -19.34 1.35 3.39
N CYS A 128 -20.62 1.68 3.18
CA CYS A 128 -21.75 0.83 3.54
C CYS A 128 -21.74 -0.48 2.73
N GLU A 129 -21.58 -0.42 1.40
CA GLU A 129 -21.59 -1.58 0.50
C GLU A 129 -20.40 -2.54 0.77
N VAL A 130 -19.20 -2.00 1.04
CA VAL A 130 -18.03 -2.81 1.41
C VAL A 130 -18.21 -3.46 2.78
N ALA A 131 -18.89 -2.79 3.73
CA ALA A 131 -19.19 -3.37 5.03
C ALA A 131 -20.27 -4.46 4.98
N ASP A 132 -21.23 -4.37 4.06
CA ASP A 132 -22.27 -5.40 3.81
C ASP A 132 -21.68 -6.63 3.10
N THR A 133 -20.83 -6.41 2.09
CA THR A 133 -20.22 -7.46 1.28
C THR A 133 -18.68 -7.39 1.32
N PRO A 134 -18.03 -7.90 2.38
CA PRO A 134 -16.57 -7.84 2.49
C PRO A 134 -15.89 -8.56 1.31
N LEU A 135 -14.92 -7.90 0.69
CA LEU A 135 -14.24 -8.35 -0.53
C LEU A 135 -13.15 -9.41 -0.26
N SER A 136 -13.12 -10.01 0.92
CA SER A 136 -12.12 -11.02 1.36
C SER A 136 -11.86 -12.18 0.38
N HIS A 137 -12.78 -12.47 -0.54
CA HIS A 137 -12.63 -13.52 -1.56
C HIS A 137 -11.90 -13.06 -2.84
N ASN A 138 -11.61 -11.77 -3.00
CA ASN A 138 -10.96 -11.19 -4.19
C ASN A 138 -9.43 -11.11 -4.06
N GLY A 139 -8.84 -11.83 -3.11
CA GLY A 139 -7.40 -11.82 -2.83
C GLY A 139 -6.92 -10.53 -2.17
N MET A 140 -5.63 -10.22 -2.31
CA MET A 140 -4.96 -9.10 -1.61
C MET A 140 -5.65 -7.74 -1.82
N VAL A 141 -6.17 -7.48 -3.02
CA VAL A 141 -6.84 -6.19 -3.31
C VAL A 141 -8.14 -6.06 -2.53
N GLY A 142 -8.89 -7.17 -2.36
CA GLY A 142 -10.12 -7.18 -1.57
C GLY A 142 -9.85 -6.89 -0.10
N GLU A 143 -8.82 -7.51 0.48
CA GLU A 143 -8.41 -7.24 1.86
C GLU A 143 -7.99 -5.77 2.08
N ILE A 144 -7.27 -5.19 1.11
CA ILE A 144 -6.90 -3.76 1.18
C ILE A 144 -8.15 -2.88 1.16
N MET A 145 -9.12 -3.16 0.28
CA MET A 145 -10.36 -2.39 0.22
C MET A 145 -11.16 -2.52 1.52
N ASP A 146 -11.25 -3.71 2.09
CA ASP A 146 -11.90 -3.93 3.38
C ASP A 146 -11.20 -3.12 4.49
N ILE A 147 -9.86 -3.12 4.56
CA ILE A 147 -9.11 -2.35 5.56
C ILE A 147 -9.32 -0.84 5.37
N VAL A 148 -9.34 -0.36 4.13
CA VAL A 148 -9.47 1.06 3.82
C VAL A 148 -10.88 1.58 4.10
N PHE A 149 -11.91 0.82 3.70
CA PHE A 149 -13.32 1.24 3.75
C PHE A 149 -14.10 0.70 4.94
N ALA A 150 -13.50 -0.12 5.81
CA ALA A 150 -14.11 -0.51 7.09
C ALA A 150 -13.46 0.24 8.26
N PRO A 151 -13.89 1.48 8.57
CA PRO A 151 -13.39 2.24 9.72
C PRO A 151 -13.86 1.64 11.04
N THR A 152 -13.00 1.55 12.04
CA THR A 152 -13.31 1.11 13.40
C THR A 152 -13.80 2.31 14.22
N ASP A 153 -14.49 2.06 15.33
CA ASP A 153 -14.98 3.13 16.22
C ASP A 153 -13.84 4.00 16.80
N THR A 154 -12.61 3.47 16.86
CA THR A 154 -11.40 4.14 17.35
C THR A 154 -10.81 5.17 16.39
N ASP A 155 -11.26 5.20 15.14
CA ASP A 155 -10.68 6.08 14.12
C ASP A 155 -11.19 7.53 14.26
N ASP A 156 -10.31 8.50 14.02
CA ASP A 156 -10.64 9.94 13.98
C ASP A 156 -11.33 10.29 12.64
N LEU A 157 -12.56 9.80 12.51
CA LEU A 157 -13.43 10.02 11.37
C LEU A 157 -14.77 10.62 11.81
N PRO A 158 -15.42 11.43 10.95
CA PRO A 158 -16.78 11.89 11.18
C PRO A 158 -17.75 10.73 11.45
N ASP A 159 -18.69 10.93 12.37
CA ASP A 159 -19.61 9.89 12.82
C ASP A 159 -20.45 9.28 11.69
N GLU A 160 -20.74 10.03 10.64
CA GLU A 160 -21.40 9.55 9.42
C GLU A 160 -20.72 8.34 8.78
N PHE A 161 -19.38 8.28 8.76
CA PHE A 161 -18.65 7.13 8.20
C PHE A 161 -18.74 5.91 9.13
N LYS A 162 -18.75 6.14 10.44
CA LYS A 162 -18.96 5.08 11.44
C LYS A 162 -20.38 4.52 11.36
N MET A 163 -21.36 5.38 11.14
CA MET A 163 -22.76 4.97 10.92
C MET A 163 -22.93 4.23 9.59
N ALA A 164 -22.31 4.69 8.50
CA ALA A 164 -22.35 4.03 7.20
C ALA A 164 -21.86 2.57 7.30
N ARG A 165 -20.74 2.35 8.00
CA ARG A 165 -20.26 0.99 8.29
C ARG A 165 -21.28 0.18 9.08
N LYS A 166 -21.88 0.75 10.13
CA LYS A 166 -22.87 0.05 10.96
C LYS A 166 -24.11 -0.33 10.15
N TYR A 167 -24.53 0.49 9.19
CA TYR A 167 -25.63 0.15 8.28
C TYR A 167 -25.28 -1.04 7.38
N GLY A 168 -24.08 -1.05 6.79
CA GLY A 168 -23.61 -2.19 6.00
C GLY A 168 -23.47 -3.47 6.81
N ALA A 169 -22.84 -3.37 8.00
CA ALA A 169 -22.67 -4.53 8.90
C ALA A 169 -24.00 -5.12 9.40
N ASN A 170 -25.08 -4.34 9.40
CA ASN A 170 -26.42 -4.77 9.77
C ASN A 170 -27.25 -5.28 8.55
N GLY A 171 -26.67 -5.31 7.34
CA GLY A 171 -27.36 -5.76 6.13
C GLY A 171 -28.47 -4.83 5.65
N VAL A 172 -28.35 -3.53 5.91
CA VAL A 172 -29.30 -2.53 5.41
C VAL A 172 -29.03 -2.28 3.93
N ASP A 173 -30.08 -2.08 3.13
CA ASP A 173 -29.95 -1.70 1.72
C ASP A 173 -29.29 -0.31 1.58
N CYS A 174 -27.96 -0.31 1.45
CA CYS A 174 -27.10 0.86 1.31
C CYS A 174 -27.47 1.73 0.10
N GLY A 175 -28.00 1.12 -0.97
CA GLY A 175 -28.43 1.84 -2.16
C GLY A 175 -29.67 2.69 -1.92
N ARG A 176 -30.54 2.26 -1.00
CA ARG A 176 -31.73 3.03 -0.58
C ARG A 176 -31.41 4.08 0.48
N VAL A 177 -30.46 3.80 1.38
CA VAL A 177 -30.05 4.76 2.42
C VAL A 177 -29.30 5.96 1.83
N TYR A 178 -28.50 5.72 0.79
CA TYR A 178 -27.72 6.74 0.09
C TYR A 178 -28.18 6.90 -1.36
N ASP A 179 -29.49 7.11 -1.54
CA ASP A 179 -30.17 7.26 -2.83
C ASP A 179 -29.77 8.52 -3.60
N GLU A 180 -29.34 9.57 -2.90
CA GLU A 180 -28.74 10.76 -3.48
C GLU A 180 -27.56 10.38 -4.40
N CYS A 181 -26.84 9.27 -4.14
CA CYS A 181 -25.86 8.71 -5.07
C CYS A 181 -26.51 7.86 -6.16
N SER A 182 -26.76 8.48 -7.32
CA SER A 182 -27.27 7.80 -8.50
C SER A 182 -26.31 6.73 -9.04
N TRP A 183 -26.87 5.67 -9.64
CA TRP A 183 -26.11 4.60 -10.29
C TRP A 183 -25.12 5.17 -11.33
N GLY A 184 -23.85 4.80 -11.22
CA GLY A 184 -22.76 5.29 -12.07
C GLY A 184 -21.84 6.34 -11.45
N HIS A 185 -22.13 6.86 -10.25
CA HIS A 185 -21.25 7.79 -9.52
C HIS A 185 -20.59 7.16 -8.27
N GLY A 186 -20.67 5.84 -8.13
CA GLY A 186 -19.93 5.11 -7.10
C GLY A 186 -18.42 5.26 -7.28
N LEU A 187 -17.67 5.14 -6.18
CA LEU A 187 -16.20 5.19 -6.25
C LEU A 187 -15.65 4.11 -7.18
N LEU A 188 -16.18 2.89 -7.05
CA LEU A 188 -15.74 1.73 -7.82
C LEU A 188 -16.13 1.84 -9.30
N ASP A 189 -17.29 2.41 -9.61
CA ASP A 189 -17.73 2.67 -10.98
C ASP A 189 -16.82 3.70 -11.67
N THR A 190 -16.43 4.76 -10.95
CA THR A 190 -15.54 5.79 -11.47
C THR A 190 -14.14 5.21 -11.76
N ILE A 191 -13.62 4.37 -10.87
CA ILE A 191 -12.34 3.67 -11.08
C ILE A 191 -12.41 2.73 -12.28
N THR A 192 -13.53 2.03 -12.44
CA THR A 192 -13.76 1.09 -13.55
C THR A 192 -13.96 1.81 -14.89
N ALA A 193 -14.60 2.98 -14.89
CA ALA A 193 -14.86 3.78 -16.08
C ALA A 193 -13.60 4.43 -16.67
N MET A 194 -12.58 4.75 -15.85
CA MET A 194 -11.31 5.28 -16.37
C MET A 194 -10.39 4.22 -16.98
N HIS A 195 -10.70 2.94 -16.83
CA HIS A 195 -9.87 1.85 -17.37
C HIS A 195 -10.25 1.45 -18.81
N TRP A 196 -10.65 2.42 -19.63
CA TRP A 196 -11.03 2.23 -21.04
C TRP A 196 -10.41 3.28 -21.96
#